data_AF-A0A1Y1W8V3-F1
#
_entry.id   AF-A0A1Y1W8V3-F1
#
_cell.length_a   1.000
_cell.length_b   1.000
_cell.length_c   1.000
_cell.angle_alpha   90.00
_cell.angle_beta   90.00
_cell.angle_gamma   90.00
#
_symmetry.space_group_name_H-M   'P 1'
#
loop_
_entity.id
_entity.type
_entity.pdbx_description
1 polymer ?
#
loop_
_entity_poly.entity_id
_entity_poly.type
_entity_poly.pdbx_seq_one_letter_code
_entity_poly.pdbx_strand_id
1 'polypeptide(L)'
;MSGETETKKRKHSTLADSQRKHIEKLMRNVDKEIVLPGPAKVELKPPPEIVLNVGGSSAGAGSSDFHTYRVLRRKENARIKLMESEAKDEEEKEAYEQEREELKRKDEEKTAKNRAKRQKRKHGKKPKNTKSE
;
A
#
# COMPACT_ATOMS: atom_id res chain seq x y z
N MET A 1 -59.78 -22.08 -12.50
CA MET A 1 -58.62 -22.93 -12.15
C MET A 1 -57.48 -22.01 -11.78
N SER A 2 -57.29 -21.77 -10.48
CA SER A 2 -56.28 -20.88 -9.92
C SER A 2 -54.99 -21.68 -9.64
N GLY A 3 -53.97 -21.49 -10.48
CA GLY A 3 -52.63 -22.04 -10.24
C GLY A 3 -51.78 -21.03 -9.46
N GLU A 4 -51.41 -21.39 -8.24
CA GLU A 4 -50.47 -20.64 -7.40
C GLU A 4 -49.07 -20.66 -8.03
N THR A 5 -48.49 -19.49 -8.31
CA THR A 5 -47.09 -19.38 -8.73
C THR A 5 -46.20 -19.34 -7.49
N GLU A 6 -45.59 -20.47 -7.12
CA GLU A 6 -44.56 -20.50 -6.09
C GLU A 6 -43.37 -19.61 -6.47
N THR A 7 -43.15 -18.53 -5.71
CA THR A 7 -42.02 -17.65 -5.90
C THR A 7 -40.77 -18.29 -5.29
N LYS A 8 -39.92 -18.89 -6.14
CA LYS A 8 -38.67 -19.52 -5.72
C LYS A 8 -37.74 -18.49 -5.06
N LYS A 9 -37.63 -18.52 -3.73
CA LYS A 9 -36.74 -17.64 -2.96
C LYS A 9 -35.29 -17.82 -3.44
N ARG A 10 -34.69 -16.72 -3.94
CA ARG A 10 -33.29 -16.69 -4.37
C ARG A 10 -32.39 -16.88 -3.14
N LYS A 11 -31.56 -17.92 -3.13
CA LYS A 11 -30.54 -18.10 -2.09
C LYS A 11 -29.56 -16.92 -2.18
N HIS A 12 -29.27 -16.29 -1.05
CA HIS A 12 -28.27 -15.23 -0.98
C HIS A 12 -26.88 -15.84 -1.24
N SER A 13 -26.13 -15.27 -2.19
CA SER A 13 -24.79 -15.74 -2.53
C SER A 13 -23.87 -15.53 -1.33
N THR A 14 -23.23 -16.60 -0.87
CA THR A 14 -22.21 -16.52 0.19
C THR A 14 -20.88 -16.02 -0.40
N LEU A 15 -19.93 -15.64 0.47
CA LEU A 15 -18.56 -15.31 0.07
C LEU A 15 -17.90 -16.47 -0.70
N ALA A 16 -18.11 -17.70 -0.23
CA ALA A 16 -17.62 -18.92 -0.86
C ALA A 16 -18.21 -19.10 -2.27
N ASP A 17 -19.49 -18.79 -2.46
CA ASP A 17 -20.13 -18.86 -3.79
C ASP A 17 -19.55 -17.84 -4.77
N SER A 18 -19.20 -16.64 -4.30
CA SER A 18 -18.54 -15.62 -5.12
C SER A 18 -17.13 -16.05 -5.52
N GLN A 19 -16.34 -16.57 -4.57
CA GLN A 19 -15.01 -17.09 -4.83
C GLN A 19 -15.04 -18.27 -5.79
N ARG A 20 -15.96 -19.21 -5.60
CA ARG A 20 -16.17 -20.34 -6.51
C ARG A 20 -16.43 -19.88 -7.94
N LYS A 21 -17.31 -18.89 -8.15
CA LYS A 21 -17.57 -18.31 -9.48
C LYS A 21 -16.33 -17.67 -10.10
N HIS A 22 -15.50 -16.99 -9.30
CA HIS A 22 -14.24 -16.41 -9.78
C HIS A 22 -13.24 -17.50 -10.19
N ILE A 23 -13.10 -18.56 -9.39
CA ILE A 23 -12.23 -19.70 -9.69
C ILE A 23 -12.71 -20.42 -10.96
N GLU A 24 -14.01 -20.71 -11.07
CA GLU A 24 -14.60 -21.31 -12.27
C GLU A 24 -14.35 -20.46 -13.52
N LYS A 25 -14.36 -19.13 -13.40
CA LYS A 25 -14.04 -18.21 -14.51
C LYS A 25 -12.56 -18.25 -14.89
N LEU A 26 -11.66 -18.31 -13.91
CA LEU A 26 -10.21 -18.43 -14.14
C LEU A 26 -9.84 -19.77 -14.78
N MET A 27 -10.46 -20.86 -14.31
CA MET A 27 -10.20 -22.22 -14.79
C MET A 27 -10.75 -22.50 -16.20
N ARG A 28 -11.66 -21.67 -16.74
CA ARG A 28 -12.12 -21.81 -18.13
C ARG A 28 -11.00 -21.61 -19.14
N ASN A 29 -10.02 -20.74 -18.84
CA ASN A 29 -8.91 -20.41 -19.73
C ASN A 29 -7.59 -20.43 -18.93
N VAL A 30 -7.07 -21.62 -18.67
CA VAL A 30 -5.87 -21.81 -17.83
C VAL A 30 -4.60 -21.26 -18.49
N ASP A 31 -4.53 -21.26 -19.82
CA ASP A 31 -3.34 -20.79 -20.56
C ASP A 31 -3.20 -19.26 -20.60
N LYS A 32 -4.21 -18.51 -20.14
CA LYS A 32 -4.16 -17.05 -20.15
C LYS A 32 -3.42 -16.54 -18.92
N GLU A 33 -2.31 -15.83 -19.14
CA GLU A 33 -1.58 -15.15 -18.08
C GLU A 33 -2.46 -14.15 -17.33
N ILE A 34 -2.36 -14.19 -15.99
CA ILE A 34 -3.09 -13.30 -15.09
C ILE A 34 -2.17 -12.13 -14.72
N VAL A 35 -2.50 -10.92 -15.16
CA VAL A 35 -1.82 -9.70 -14.74
C VAL A 35 -2.46 -9.21 -13.44
N LEU A 36 -1.73 -9.32 -12.34
CA LEU A 36 -2.14 -8.71 -11.08
C LEU A 36 -1.95 -7.20 -11.16
N PRO A 37 -2.93 -6.39 -10.69
CA PRO A 37 -2.75 -4.95 -10.63
C PRO A 37 -1.59 -4.63 -9.68
N GLY A 38 -0.63 -3.85 -10.17
CA GLY A 38 0.43 -3.30 -9.34
C GLY A 38 -0.09 -2.25 -8.36
N PRO A 39 0.76 -1.76 -7.43
CA PRO A 39 0.39 -0.66 -6.55
C PRO A 39 0.00 0.56 -7.39
N ALA A 40 -1.17 1.14 -7.11
CA ALA A 40 -1.64 2.33 -7.81
C ALA A 40 -0.81 3.53 -7.37
N LYS A 41 0.10 3.99 -8.24
CA LYS A 41 0.81 5.26 -8.03
C LYS A 41 -0.03 6.39 -8.62
N VAL A 42 -0.31 7.41 -7.81
CA VAL A 42 -0.98 8.62 -8.26
C VAL A 42 0.07 9.56 -8.84
N GLU A 43 0.41 9.37 -10.11
CA GLU A 43 1.39 10.22 -10.79
C GLU A 43 0.71 11.38 -11.53
N LEU A 44 1.23 12.58 -11.34
CA LEU A 44 0.78 13.76 -12.09
C LEU A 44 1.55 13.85 -13.40
N LYS A 45 0.83 14.21 -14.47
CA LYS A 45 1.46 14.43 -15.78
C LYS A 45 2.43 15.61 -15.69
N PRO A 46 3.64 15.49 -16.27
CA PRO A 46 4.59 16.60 -16.29
C PRO A 46 3.99 17.81 -17.03
N PRO A 47 4.38 19.04 -16.64
CA PRO A 47 3.98 20.22 -17.38
C PRO A 47 4.55 20.15 -18.82
N PRO A 48 3.80 20.60 -19.84
CA PRO A 48 4.31 20.66 -21.20
C PRO A 48 5.44 21.70 -21.30
N GLU A 49 6.49 21.37 -22.05
CA GLU A 49 7.67 22.25 -22.20
C GLU A 49 7.37 23.53 -22.99
N ILE A 50 6.54 23.42 -24.04
CA ILE A 50 6.20 24.55 -24.91
C ILE A 50 4.69 24.72 -24.95
N VAL A 51 4.23 25.93 -24.64
CA VAL A 51 2.83 26.32 -24.81
C VAL A 51 2.75 27.19 -26.06
N LEU A 52 2.12 26.67 -27.12
CA LEU A 52 2.08 27.33 -28.42
C LEU A 52 1.02 28.44 -28.51
N ASN A 53 -0.01 28.39 -27.68
CA ASN A 53 -1.19 29.24 -27.80
C ASN A 53 -1.21 30.35 -26.73
N VAL A 54 -0.07 31.03 -26.55
CA VAL A 54 0.04 32.13 -25.57
C VAL A 54 -0.28 33.45 -26.27
N GLY A 55 -1.32 34.13 -25.80
CA GLY A 55 -1.62 35.50 -26.23
C GLY A 55 -0.52 36.47 -25.80
N GLY A 56 -0.34 37.57 -26.53
CA GLY A 56 0.72 38.54 -26.23
C GLY A 56 0.63 39.11 -24.81
N SER A 57 1.75 39.52 -24.22
CA SER A 57 1.83 39.95 -22.81
C SER A 57 0.99 41.18 -22.46
N SER A 58 0.64 42.00 -23.46
CA SER A 58 -0.24 43.16 -23.34
C SER A 58 -1.66 42.92 -23.85
N ALA A 59 -1.97 41.70 -24.31
CA ALA A 59 -3.32 41.35 -24.72
C ALA A 59 -4.25 41.35 -23.50
N GLY A 60 -5.49 41.85 -23.68
CA GLY A 60 -6.50 41.82 -22.64
C GLY A 60 -6.99 40.41 -22.32
N ALA A 61 -7.79 40.28 -21.26
CA ALA A 61 -8.37 39.00 -20.87
C ALA A 61 -9.32 38.45 -21.95
N GLY A 62 -8.98 37.29 -22.51
CA GLY A 62 -9.81 36.55 -23.44
C GLY A 62 -10.91 35.75 -22.72
N SER A 63 -11.94 35.35 -23.46
CA SER A 63 -13.06 34.55 -22.92
C SER A 63 -12.64 33.16 -22.45
N SER A 64 -11.50 32.64 -22.94
CA SER A 64 -10.92 31.36 -22.53
C SER A 64 -10.06 31.43 -21.26
N ASP A 65 -9.61 32.62 -20.87
CA ASP A 65 -8.55 32.78 -19.88
C ASP A 65 -8.99 32.34 -18.49
N PHE A 66 -10.28 32.50 -18.19
CA PHE A 66 -10.88 31.96 -16.98
C PHE A 66 -10.77 30.43 -16.93
N HIS A 67 -11.03 29.74 -18.05
CA HIS A 67 -10.98 28.29 -18.09
C HIS A 67 -9.54 27.75 -18.08
N THR A 68 -8.60 28.43 -18.73
CA THR A 68 -7.18 28.05 -18.67
C THR A 68 -6.66 28.19 -17.23
N TYR A 69 -6.94 29.29 -16.54
CA TYR A 69 -6.61 29.48 -15.13
C TYR A 69 -7.24 28.41 -14.23
N ARG A 70 -8.54 28.12 -14.40
CA ARG A 70 -9.24 27.10 -13.60
C ARG A 70 -8.57 25.72 -13.73
N VAL A 71 -8.20 25.32 -14.94
CA VAL A 71 -7.53 24.05 -15.20
C VAL A 71 -6.12 24.04 -14.61
N LEU A 72 -5.35 25.10 -14.83
CA LEU A 72 -3.99 25.23 -14.30
C LEU A 72 -3.98 25.19 -12.77
N ARG A 73 -4.87 25.95 -12.12
CA ARG A 73 -4.99 25.97 -10.65
C ARG A 73 -5.37 24.61 -10.09
N ARG A 74 -6.27 23.87 -10.75
CA ARG A 74 -6.61 22.51 -10.34
C ARG A 74 -5.41 21.57 -10.42
N LYS A 75 -4.64 21.65 -11.51
CA LYS A 75 -3.41 20.86 -11.69
C LYS A 75 -2.38 21.19 -10.62
N GLU A 76 -2.16 22.47 -10.37
CA GLU A 76 -1.17 22.94 -9.40
C GLU A 76 -1.56 22.57 -7.96
N ASN A 77 -2.82 22.74 -7.57
CA ASN A 77 -3.28 22.29 -6.27
C ASN A 77 -3.16 20.78 -6.09
N ALA A 78 -3.38 19.99 -7.16
CA ALA A 78 -3.15 18.55 -7.11
C ALA A 78 -1.67 18.22 -6.92
N ARG A 79 -0.78 18.97 -7.57
CA ARG A 79 0.68 18.87 -7.43
C ARG A 79 1.17 19.17 -6.03
N ILE A 80 0.73 20.30 -5.48
CA ILE A 80 1.07 20.69 -4.10
C ILE A 80 0.58 19.64 -3.11
N LYS A 81 -0.67 19.18 -3.25
CA LYS A 81 -1.23 18.13 -2.38
C LYS A 81 -0.46 16.82 -2.43
N LEU A 82 -0.04 16.39 -3.62
CA LEU A 82 0.74 15.16 -3.77
C LEU A 82 2.10 15.29 -3.07
N MET A 83 2.80 16.41 -3.31
CA MET A 83 4.08 16.70 -2.66
C MET A 83 3.95 16.77 -1.13
N GLU A 84 2.92 17.45 -0.62
CA GLU A 84 2.64 17.51 0.82
C GLU A 84 2.30 16.15 1.42
N SER A 85 1.55 15.30 0.70
CA SER A 85 1.25 13.94 1.17
C SER A 85 2.48 13.04 1.16
N GLU A 86 3.32 13.13 0.13
CA GLU A 86 4.56 12.34 0.04
C GLU A 86 5.53 12.71 1.17
N ALA A 87 5.71 14.01 1.44
CA ALA A 87 6.54 14.47 2.54
C ALA A 87 6.04 13.97 3.91
N LYS A 88 4.72 14.02 4.15
CA LYS A 88 4.14 13.49 5.39
C LYS A 88 4.30 11.99 5.52
N ASP A 89 4.04 11.24 4.44
CA ASP A 89 4.20 9.79 4.42
C ASP A 89 5.66 9.39 4.66
N GLU A 90 6.62 10.17 4.18
CA GLU A 90 8.05 9.96 4.43
C GLU A 90 8.42 10.24 5.88
N GLU A 91 8.02 11.38 6.45
CA GLU A 91 8.22 11.70 7.87
C GLU A 91 7.62 10.64 8.80
N GLU A 92 6.39 10.17 8.52
CA GLU A 92 5.72 9.14 9.30
C GLU A 92 6.43 7.78 9.20
N LYS A 93 6.93 7.42 8.01
CA LYS A 93 7.70 6.18 7.82
C LYS A 93 9.02 6.23 8.57
N GLU A 94 9.76 7.32 8.48
CA GLU A 94 11.03 7.49 9.20
C GLU A 94 10.82 7.40 10.71
N ALA A 95 9.81 8.08 11.25
CA ALA A 95 9.48 8.01 12.67
C ALA A 95 9.10 6.58 13.10
N TYR A 96 8.30 5.89 12.30
CA TYR A 96 7.90 4.51 12.56
C TYR A 96 9.09 3.54 12.52
N GLU A 97 9.99 3.70 11.55
CA GLU A 97 11.18 2.86 11.43
C GLU A 97 12.12 3.06 12.62
N GLN A 98 12.34 4.31 13.04
CA GLN A 98 13.14 4.63 14.24
C GLN A 98 12.54 3.99 15.50
N GLU A 99 11.23 4.14 15.75
CA GLU A 99 10.57 3.54 16.91
C GLU A 99 10.69 2.01 16.88
N ARG A 100 10.47 1.40 15.71
CA ARG A 100 10.56 -0.04 15.52
C ARG A 100 11.96 -0.57 15.79
N GLU A 101 12.99 0.13 15.32
CA GLU A 101 14.39 -0.23 15.56
C GLU A 101 14.75 -0.11 17.04
N GLU A 102 14.30 0.94 17.72
CA GLU A 102 14.50 1.08 19.17
C GLU A 102 13.86 -0.04 19.97
N LEU A 103 12.61 -0.39 19.66
CA LEU A 103 11.90 -1.48 20.32
C LEU A 103 12.61 -2.81 20.08
N LYS A 104 13.03 -3.07 18.84
CA LYS A 104 13.81 -4.26 18.49
C LYS A 104 15.13 -4.31 19.27
N ARG A 105 15.85 -3.19 19.39
CA ARG A 105 17.10 -3.11 20.18
C ARG A 105 16.86 -3.39 21.65
N LYS A 106 15.83 -2.79 22.25
CA LYS A 106 15.45 -3.01 23.66
C LYS A 106 15.11 -4.48 23.93
N ASP A 107 14.43 -5.15 23.00
CA ASP A 107 14.09 -6.57 23.11
C ASP A 107 15.31 -7.49 22.90
N GLU A 108 16.19 -7.16 21.97
CA GLU A 108 17.46 -7.85 21.76
C GLU A 108 18.38 -7.74 22.98
N GLU A 109 18.49 -6.56 23.60
CA GLU A 109 19.25 -6.35 24.84
C GLU A 109 18.71 -7.21 26.00
N LYS A 110 17.38 -7.22 26.20
CA LYS A 110 16.72 -8.05 27.22
C LYS A 110 16.93 -9.54 26.96
N THR A 111 16.74 -9.99 25.72
CA THR A 111 16.90 -11.40 25.35
C THR A 111 18.35 -11.85 25.44
N ALA A 112 19.32 -11.01 25.03
CA ALA A 112 20.76 -11.27 25.17
C ALA A 112 21.17 -11.38 26.64
N LYS A 113 20.75 -10.46 27.51
CA LYS A 113 21.01 -10.51 28.96
C LYS A 113 20.46 -11.81 29.58
N ASN A 114 19.24 -12.20 29.22
CA ASN A 114 18.63 -13.44 29.69
C ASN A 114 19.32 -14.69 29.14
N ARG A 115 19.74 -14.66 27.86
CA ARG A 115 20.53 -15.73 27.23
C ARG A 115 21.89 -15.89 27.93
N ALA A 116 22.60 -14.81 28.23
CA ALA A 116 23.87 -14.83 28.95
C ALA A 116 23.71 -15.43 30.36
N LYS A 117 22.66 -15.05 31.10
CA LYS A 117 22.34 -15.66 32.40
C LYS A 117 22.10 -17.17 32.29
N ARG A 118 21.33 -17.62 31.30
CA ARG A 118 21.07 -19.06 31.05
C ARG A 118 22.34 -19.81 30.70
N GLN A 119 23.20 -19.25 29.86
CA GLN A 119 24.48 -19.87 29.50
C GLN A 119 25.38 -20.00 30.72
N LYS A 120 25.56 -18.96 31.54
CA LYS A 120 26.34 -19.05 32.80
C LYS A 120 25.83 -20.18 33.70
N ARG A 121 24.51 -20.31 33.89
CA ARG A 121 23.91 -21.41 34.67
C ARG A 121 24.14 -22.79 34.04
N LYS A 122 24.09 -22.90 32.70
CA LYS A 122 24.39 -24.15 31.98
C LYS A 122 25.85 -24.57 32.15
N HIS A 123 26.80 -23.64 32.05
CA HIS A 123 28.22 -23.93 32.23
C HIS A 123 28.53 -24.34 33.68
N GLY A 124 27.90 -23.71 34.67
CA GLY A 124 28.04 -24.11 36.07
C GLY A 124 27.37 -25.45 36.44
N LYS A 125 26.40 -25.93 35.64
CA LYS A 125 25.72 -27.23 35.82
C LYS A 125 26.29 -28.36 34.97
N LYS A 126 27.27 -28.10 34.09
CA LYS A 126 27.96 -29.19 33.39
C LYS A 126 28.67 -30.03 34.46
N PRO A 127 28.41 -31.34 34.58
CA PRO A 127 29.23 -32.19 35.43
C PRO A 127 30.67 -32.03 34.94
N LYS A 128 31.61 -31.78 35.87
CA LYS A 128 33.03 -31.96 35.58
C LYS A 128 33.17 -33.44 35.25
N ASN A 129 33.12 -33.79 33.96
CA ASN A 129 33.49 -35.11 33.52
C ASN A 129 35.00 -35.21 33.72
N THR A 130 35.35 -35.55 34.94
CA THR A 130 36.64 -36.05 35.34
C THR A 130 36.76 -37.41 34.69
N LYS A 131 37.49 -37.45 33.58
CA LYS A 131 38.34 -38.58 33.21
C LYS A 131 39.31 -38.07 32.14
N SER A 132 40.45 -37.63 32.66
CA SER A 132 41.74 -37.77 32.02
C SER A 132 42.02 -39.26 31.82
N GLU A 133 42.25 -39.67 30.58
CA GLU A 133 43.24 -40.68 30.24
C GLU A 133 44.44 -39.96 29.62
#